data_AF-A0A1J8RIF6-F1
#
_entry.id   AF-A0A1J8RIF6-F1
#
_cell.length_a   1.000
_cell.length_b   1.000
_cell.length_c   1.000
_cell.angle_alpha   90.00
_cell.angle_beta   90.00
_cell.angle_gamma   90.00
#
_symmetry.space_group_name_H-M   'P 1'
#
loop_
_entity.id
_entity.type
_entity.pdbx_description
1 polymer ?
#
loop_
_entity_poly.entity_id
_entity_poly.type
_entity_poly.pdbx_seq_one_letter_code
_entity_poly.pdbx_strand_id
1 'polypeptide(L)'
;MQDHPPNTDDGLMDDLLAELDSRDQTVRHESANVLLEMQGNQEDTVADKAQPATKKQDSKSRHEARQARKAAALAQNQAPTDRDADARLEREAKEEDASIKETCDKLGVQIHEIPPDGHCLFSAIADQLALLNILPPAQANYVIVRAAAANFIYTHPDDFLPFLPSAFGEDGVGATNAGLMTPQQFEQYCMTIKDTGAWGGEPEILALSRAYKVPIHVVQGGVPRIVEHNPGPPPRFFAKAARISYHRRMYGLGEHYNSLRPKNAISQVAGKIQSAFS
;
A
#
# COMPACT_ATOMS: atom_id res chain seq x y z
N MET A 1 22.39 40.49 -34.62
CA MET A 1 22.09 39.33 -33.78
C MET A 1 21.21 39.84 -32.65
N GLN A 2 19.90 39.63 -32.77
CA GLN A 2 18.95 39.88 -31.68
C GLN A 2 18.56 38.50 -31.16
N ASP A 3 19.03 38.19 -29.95
CA ASP A 3 18.63 36.99 -29.22
C ASP A 3 17.16 37.14 -28.82
N HIS A 4 16.31 36.25 -29.32
CA HIS A 4 15.02 35.98 -28.71
C HIS A 4 15.24 35.02 -27.54
N PRO A 5 14.62 35.26 -26.37
CA PRO A 5 14.70 34.32 -25.26
C PRO A 5 14.01 33.00 -25.64
N PRO A 6 14.49 31.84 -25.17
CA PRO A 6 13.85 30.56 -25.44
C PRO A 6 12.45 30.56 -24.82
N ASN A 7 11.47 30.12 -25.62
CA ASN A 7 10.09 29.94 -25.23
C ASN A 7 10.02 28.99 -24.01
N THR A 8 9.67 29.53 -22.86
CA THR A 8 9.65 28.86 -21.55
C THR A 8 8.49 27.86 -21.36
N ASP A 9 7.57 27.79 -22.32
CA ASP A 9 6.31 27.04 -22.19
C ASP A 9 6.46 25.53 -22.46
N ASP A 10 7.37 25.14 -23.37
CA ASP A 10 7.57 23.73 -23.77
C ASP A 10 8.15 22.88 -22.63
N GLY A 11 9.07 23.44 -21.84
CA GLY A 11 9.68 22.73 -20.70
C GLY A 11 8.72 22.56 -19.54
N LEU A 12 7.85 23.55 -19.30
CA LEU A 12 6.86 23.50 -18.23
C LEU A 12 5.80 22.42 -18.46
N MET A 13 5.39 22.19 -19.71
CA MET A 13 4.42 21.14 -20.04
C MET A 13 4.99 19.73 -19.88
N ASP A 14 6.25 19.51 -20.28
CA ASP A 14 6.92 18.23 -20.07
C ASP A 14 7.13 17.94 -18.58
N ASP A 15 7.45 18.96 -17.77
CA ASP A 15 7.59 18.83 -16.31
C ASP A 15 6.23 18.54 -15.63
N LEU A 16 5.16 19.24 -16.01
CA LEU A 16 3.80 18.99 -15.48
C LEU A 16 3.28 17.60 -15.84
N LEU A 17 3.60 17.09 -17.04
CA LEU A 17 3.26 15.73 -17.44
C LEU A 17 4.04 14.67 -16.64
N ALA A 18 5.30 14.95 -16.29
CA ALA A 18 6.08 14.07 -15.41
C ALA A 18 5.54 14.09 -13.97
N GLU A 19 5.07 15.25 -13.49
CA GLU A 19 4.45 15.41 -12.19
C GLU A 19 3.08 14.72 -12.07
N LEU A 20 2.32 14.63 -13.17
CA LEU A 20 1.10 13.81 -13.23
C LEU A 20 1.37 12.30 -13.01
N ASP A 21 2.58 11.82 -13.32
CA ASP A 21 3.00 10.44 -13.06
C ASP A 21 3.60 10.27 -11.64
N SER A 22 3.82 11.36 -10.89
CA SER A 22 4.41 11.37 -9.54
C SER A 22 3.65 10.49 -8.54
N ARG A 23 4.34 9.83 -7.61
CA ARG A 23 3.69 8.97 -6.61
C ARG A 23 2.90 9.74 -5.54
N ASP A 24 3.04 11.06 -5.52
CA ASP A 24 2.39 11.96 -4.58
C ASP A 24 1.05 12.47 -5.15
N GLN A 25 -0.04 12.24 -4.41
CA GLN A 25 -1.39 12.59 -4.83
C GLN A 25 -1.63 14.10 -4.86
N THR A 26 -0.96 14.89 -4.01
CA THR A 26 -1.09 16.36 -4.04
C THR A 26 -0.38 16.94 -5.25
N VAL A 27 0.82 16.43 -5.56
CA VAL A 27 1.60 16.86 -6.75
C VAL A 27 0.84 16.55 -8.04
N ARG A 28 0.24 15.36 -8.13
CA ARG A 28 -0.63 15.00 -9.27
C ARG A 28 -1.83 15.92 -9.42
N HIS A 29 -2.43 16.33 -8.31
CA HIS A 29 -3.63 17.16 -8.32
C HIS A 29 -3.31 18.63 -8.66
N GLU A 30 -2.21 19.15 -8.12
CA GLU A 30 -1.75 20.51 -8.43
C GLU A 30 -1.32 20.63 -9.89
N SER A 31 -0.54 19.67 -10.39
CA SER A 31 -0.12 19.63 -11.81
C SER A 31 -1.33 19.50 -12.76
N ALA A 32 -2.34 18.70 -12.40
CA ALA A 32 -3.60 18.61 -13.16
C ALA A 32 -4.38 19.94 -13.21
N ASN A 33 -4.50 20.64 -12.07
CA ASN A 33 -5.20 21.92 -12.01
C ASN A 33 -4.49 22.99 -12.84
N VAL A 34 -3.16 23.04 -12.78
CA VAL A 34 -2.36 23.97 -13.59
C VAL A 34 -2.56 23.69 -15.09
N LEU A 35 -2.60 22.43 -15.50
CA LEU A 35 -2.87 22.05 -16.89
C LEU A 35 -4.28 22.48 -17.36
N LEU A 36 -5.29 22.39 -16.49
CA LEU A 36 -6.65 22.86 -16.77
C LEU A 36 -6.72 24.39 -16.89
N GLU A 37 -6.05 25.12 -16.00
CA GLU A 37 -5.97 26.59 -16.05
C GLU A 37 -5.22 27.11 -17.29
N MET A 38 -4.12 26.45 -17.68
CA MET A 38 -3.38 26.77 -18.90
C MET A 38 -4.24 26.57 -20.16
N GLN A 39 -5.13 25.56 -20.17
CA GLN A 39 -6.03 25.30 -21.29
C GLN A 39 -7.17 26.32 -21.37
N GLY A 40 -7.72 26.76 -20.23
CA GLY A 40 -8.72 27.83 -20.17
C GLY A 40 -8.19 29.18 -20.69
N ASN A 41 -6.93 29.51 -20.42
CA ASN A 41 -6.30 30.73 -20.92
C ASN A 41 -5.95 30.67 -22.42
N GLN A 42 -5.80 29.48 -23.02
CA GLN A 42 -5.57 29.37 -24.46
C GLN A 42 -6.87 29.55 -25.27
N GLU A 43 -8.03 29.12 -24.77
CA GLU A 43 -9.31 29.26 -25.50
C GLU A 43 -9.75 30.72 -25.69
N ASP A 44 -9.37 31.64 -24.80
CA ASP A 44 -9.67 33.08 -24.92
C ASP A 44 -8.85 33.80 -26.02
N THR A 45 -7.81 33.17 -26.57
CA THR A 45 -6.92 33.82 -27.56
C THR A 45 -7.12 33.36 -29.02
N VAL A 46 -7.99 32.35 -29.28
CA VAL A 46 -8.15 31.77 -30.63
C VAL A 46 -9.49 32.12 -31.31
N ALA A 47 -10.34 32.94 -30.67
CA ALA A 47 -11.65 33.31 -31.21
C ALA A 47 -11.62 34.32 -32.38
N ASP A 48 -10.45 34.83 -32.81
CA ASP A 48 -10.37 35.76 -33.94
C ASP A 48 -9.24 35.41 -34.92
N LYS A 49 -9.54 34.52 -35.88
CA LYS A 49 -9.13 34.55 -37.30
C LYS A 49 -9.36 33.19 -37.98
N ALA A 50 -10.54 33.03 -38.55
CA ALA A 50 -10.79 31.98 -39.54
C ALA A 50 -10.36 32.45 -40.93
N GLN A 51 -9.40 31.77 -41.56
CA GLN A 51 -9.40 31.50 -43.01
C GLN A 51 -8.36 30.42 -43.41
N PRO A 52 -8.62 29.63 -44.47
CA PRO A 52 -7.94 28.36 -44.72
C PRO A 52 -6.78 28.50 -45.70
N ALA A 53 -5.59 28.01 -45.33
CA ALA A 53 -4.52 27.79 -46.30
C ALA A 53 -3.66 26.56 -45.93
N THR A 54 -3.55 25.68 -46.90
CA THR A 54 -2.75 24.45 -46.93
C THR A 54 -1.26 24.75 -46.77
N LYS A 55 -0.68 24.45 -45.60
CA LYS A 55 0.78 24.31 -45.42
C LYS A 55 1.09 23.10 -44.55
N LYS A 56 2.10 22.33 -44.99
CA LYS A 56 2.66 21.17 -44.29
C LYS A 56 2.93 21.53 -42.83
N GLN A 57 2.14 20.98 -41.90
CA GLN A 57 2.29 21.23 -40.48
C GLN A 57 3.68 20.79 -40.02
N ASP A 58 4.39 21.73 -39.41
CA ASP A 58 5.67 21.52 -38.73
C ASP A 58 5.57 20.30 -37.79
N SER A 59 6.64 19.51 -37.74
CA SER A 59 6.73 18.35 -36.83
C SER A 59 6.47 18.76 -35.38
N LYS A 60 6.81 20.01 -35.03
CA LYS A 60 6.61 20.60 -33.71
C LYS A 60 5.13 20.80 -33.35
N SER A 61 4.33 21.38 -34.25
CA SER A 61 2.90 21.60 -34.00
C SER A 61 2.08 20.30 -33.95
N ARG A 62 2.54 19.25 -34.65
CA ARG A 62 1.96 17.91 -34.51
C ARG A 62 2.32 17.23 -33.19
N HIS A 63 3.49 17.52 -32.62
CA HIS A 63 3.90 17.01 -31.32
C HIS A 63 3.10 17.69 -30.19
N GLU A 64 3.02 19.02 -30.20
CA GLU A 64 2.20 19.81 -29.27
C GLU A 64 0.72 19.38 -29.32
N ALA A 65 0.15 19.21 -30.51
CA ALA A 65 -1.24 18.73 -30.64
C ALA A 65 -1.44 17.30 -30.10
N ARG A 66 -0.41 16.44 -30.15
CA ARG A 66 -0.46 15.09 -29.59
C ARG A 66 -0.28 15.10 -28.07
N GLN A 67 0.59 15.97 -27.54
CA GLN A 67 0.74 16.19 -26.11
C GLN A 67 -0.52 16.78 -25.50
N ALA A 68 -1.09 17.83 -26.10
CA ALA A 68 -2.33 18.47 -25.65
C ALA A 68 -3.52 17.49 -25.63
N ARG A 69 -3.63 16.61 -26.64
CA ARG A 69 -4.64 15.53 -26.64
C ARG A 69 -4.40 14.49 -25.54
N LYS A 70 -3.14 14.17 -25.24
CA LYS A 70 -2.78 13.23 -24.17
C LYS A 70 -3.06 13.85 -22.79
N ALA A 71 -2.71 15.12 -22.60
CA ALA A 71 -3.01 15.90 -21.40
C ALA A 71 -4.53 16.03 -21.18
N ALA A 72 -5.29 16.39 -22.21
CA ALA A 72 -6.75 16.47 -22.14
C ALA A 72 -7.40 15.11 -21.84
N ALA A 73 -6.89 14.02 -22.40
CA ALA A 73 -7.37 12.68 -22.12
C ALA A 73 -7.01 12.19 -20.69
N LEU A 74 -5.88 12.63 -20.13
CA LEU A 74 -5.53 12.35 -18.73
C LEU A 74 -6.39 13.20 -17.78
N ALA A 75 -6.57 14.49 -18.07
CA ALA A 75 -7.38 15.40 -17.26
C ALA A 75 -8.86 15.00 -17.25
N GLN A 76 -9.42 14.52 -18.38
CA GLN A 76 -10.80 14.01 -18.43
C GLN A 76 -10.98 12.64 -17.74
N ASN A 77 -9.92 11.85 -17.58
CA ASN A 77 -9.96 10.58 -16.85
C ASN A 77 -9.74 10.73 -15.34
N GLN A 78 -9.35 11.93 -14.88
CA GLN A 78 -9.39 12.24 -13.46
C GLN A 78 -10.83 12.64 -13.11
N ALA A 79 -11.53 11.71 -12.44
CA ALA A 79 -12.82 12.03 -11.83
C ALA A 79 -12.66 13.26 -10.94
N PRO A 80 -13.62 14.19 -10.92
CA PRO A 80 -13.56 15.35 -10.03
C PRO A 80 -13.33 14.85 -8.60
N THR A 81 -12.24 15.32 -7.98
CA THR A 81 -11.90 15.04 -6.58
C THR A 81 -13.04 15.53 -5.71
N ASP A 82 -13.85 14.58 -5.24
CA ASP A 82 -14.90 14.86 -4.27
C ASP A 82 -14.21 15.24 -2.96
N ARG A 83 -14.07 16.55 -2.72
CA ARG A 83 -13.41 17.09 -1.53
C ARG A 83 -14.03 16.55 -0.23
N ASP A 84 -15.31 16.20 -0.25
CA ASP A 84 -15.99 15.60 0.91
C ASP A 84 -15.61 14.11 1.07
N ALA A 85 -15.34 13.39 -0.02
CA ALA A 85 -14.80 12.04 0.03
C ALA A 85 -13.35 12.02 0.53
N ASP A 86 -12.51 12.94 0.07
CA ASP A 86 -11.12 13.05 0.53
C ASP A 86 -11.04 13.42 2.02
N ALA A 87 -11.84 14.40 2.45
CA ALA A 87 -11.93 14.78 3.86
C ALA A 87 -12.42 13.62 4.75
N ARG A 88 -13.33 12.79 4.23
CA ARG A 88 -13.80 11.58 4.93
C ARG A 88 -12.69 10.54 5.05
N LEU A 89 -11.94 10.28 3.98
CA LEU A 89 -10.80 9.35 4.00
C LEU A 89 -9.70 9.80 4.96
N GLU A 90 -9.37 11.10 4.96
CA GLU A 90 -8.38 11.66 5.88
C GLU A 90 -8.84 11.54 7.35
N ARG A 91 -10.13 11.76 7.61
CA ARG A 91 -10.70 11.56 8.94
C ARG A 91 -10.65 10.09 9.36
N GLU A 92 -11.04 9.17 8.48
CA GLU A 92 -10.96 7.72 8.75
C GLU A 92 -9.51 7.29 9.05
N ALA A 93 -8.52 7.79 8.31
CA ALA A 93 -7.11 7.50 8.54
C ALA A 93 -6.64 8.01 9.92
N LYS A 94 -7.02 9.24 10.30
CA LYS A 94 -6.70 9.80 11.62
C LYS A 94 -7.35 9.00 12.76
N GLU A 95 -8.59 8.56 12.58
CA GLU A 95 -9.29 7.72 13.55
C GLU A 95 -8.64 6.34 13.69
N GLU A 96 -8.22 5.73 12.57
CA GLU A 96 -7.46 4.48 12.53
C GLU A 96 -6.14 4.63 13.30
N ASP A 97 -5.31 5.62 12.96
CA ASP A 97 -4.01 5.87 13.60
C ASP A 97 -4.16 6.10 15.11
N ALA A 98 -5.13 6.91 15.53
CA ALA A 98 -5.39 7.18 16.93
C ALA A 98 -5.74 5.89 17.70
N SER A 99 -6.54 5.03 17.08
CA SER A 99 -7.03 3.79 17.70
C SER A 99 -5.95 2.69 17.79
N ILE A 100 -5.10 2.58 16.77
CA ILE A 100 -3.93 1.70 16.77
C ILE A 100 -2.94 2.19 17.82
N LYS A 101 -2.68 3.51 17.88
CA LYS A 101 -1.79 4.12 18.86
C LYS A 101 -2.28 3.87 20.29
N GLU A 102 -3.58 4.04 20.57
CA GLU A 102 -4.16 3.76 21.88
C GLU A 102 -3.90 2.30 22.30
N THR A 103 -4.08 1.36 21.37
CA THR A 103 -3.83 -0.08 21.63
C THR A 103 -2.34 -0.35 21.85
N CYS A 104 -1.46 0.26 21.06
CA CYS A 104 -0.01 0.17 21.25
C CYS A 104 0.43 0.72 22.62
N ASP A 105 -0.14 1.85 23.04
CA ASP A 105 0.12 2.49 24.33
C ASP A 105 -0.25 1.55 25.49
N LYS A 106 -1.44 0.92 25.42
CA LYS A 106 -1.89 -0.07 26.42
C LYS A 106 -1.00 -1.32 26.48
N LEU A 107 -0.49 -1.76 25.35
CA LEU A 107 0.41 -2.92 25.25
C LEU A 107 1.87 -2.57 25.58
N GLY A 108 2.21 -1.29 25.77
CA GLY A 108 3.58 -0.83 26.01
C GLY A 108 4.51 -1.01 24.81
N VAL A 109 3.97 -1.00 23.59
CA VAL A 109 4.72 -1.15 22.32
C VAL A 109 4.61 0.12 21.47
N GLN A 110 5.49 0.24 20.49
CA GLN A 110 5.52 1.33 19.51
C GLN A 110 5.69 0.77 18.11
N ILE A 111 5.17 1.50 17.13
CA ILE A 111 5.32 1.17 15.71
C ILE A 111 6.80 1.30 15.33
N HIS A 112 7.32 0.26 14.69
CA HIS A 112 8.56 0.28 13.94
C HIS A 112 8.20 0.20 12.46
N GLU A 113 8.45 1.31 11.76
CA GLU A 113 8.10 1.45 10.34
C GLU A 113 8.84 0.43 9.48
N ILE A 114 8.07 -0.27 8.66
CA ILE A 114 8.53 -1.17 7.62
C ILE A 114 8.32 -0.46 6.28
N PRO A 115 9.24 -0.60 5.31
CA PRO A 115 9.06 -0.02 3.98
C PRO A 115 7.70 -0.38 3.36
N PRO A 116 6.96 0.59 2.80
CA PRO A 116 5.65 0.34 2.18
C PRO A 116 5.80 -0.25 0.77
N ASP A 117 6.32 -1.47 0.72
CA ASP A 117 6.43 -2.29 -0.48
C ASP A 117 5.52 -3.52 -0.38
N GLY A 118 5.50 -4.34 -1.45
CA GLY A 118 4.68 -5.55 -1.45
C GLY A 118 5.13 -6.62 -0.46
N HIS A 119 6.21 -6.41 0.29
CA HIS A 119 6.76 -7.36 1.26
C HIS A 119 6.50 -6.95 2.72
N CYS A 120 5.80 -5.84 2.97
CA CYS A 120 5.61 -5.27 4.31
C CYS A 120 5.16 -6.27 5.38
N LEU A 121 4.17 -7.14 5.08
CA LEU A 121 3.71 -8.19 6.01
C LEU A 121 4.86 -9.12 6.46
N PHE A 122 5.57 -9.68 5.48
CA PHE A 122 6.63 -10.66 5.73
C PHE A 122 7.83 -10.00 6.41
N SER A 123 8.14 -8.76 6.04
CA SER A 123 9.19 -7.95 6.68
C SER A 123 8.84 -7.61 8.14
N ALA A 124 7.60 -7.24 8.43
CA ALA A 124 7.13 -6.98 9.79
C ALA A 124 7.21 -8.23 10.68
N ILE A 125 6.80 -9.39 10.15
CA ILE A 125 6.90 -10.66 10.87
C ILE A 125 8.36 -11.09 11.02
N ALA A 126 9.20 -10.95 9.99
CA ALA A 126 10.62 -11.25 10.07
C ALA A 126 11.31 -10.47 11.21
N ASP A 127 11.01 -9.17 11.32
CA ASP A 127 11.51 -8.33 12.42
C ASP A 127 11.09 -8.89 13.80
N GLN A 128 9.82 -9.24 13.97
CA GLN A 128 9.33 -9.84 15.21
C GLN A 128 10.00 -11.18 15.52
N LEU A 129 10.21 -12.05 14.53
CA LEU A 129 10.89 -13.33 14.72
C LEU A 129 12.35 -13.16 15.16
N ALA A 130 13.03 -12.11 14.68
CA ALA A 130 14.37 -11.74 15.16
C ALA A 130 14.33 -11.29 16.63
N LEU A 131 13.41 -10.37 16.98
CA LEU A 131 13.27 -9.85 18.33
C LEU A 131 12.93 -10.93 19.36
N LEU A 132 12.18 -11.94 18.94
CA LEU A 132 11.82 -13.10 19.76
C LEU A 132 12.92 -14.16 19.83
N ASN A 133 14.04 -13.99 19.10
CA ASN A 133 15.11 -14.96 18.93
C ASN A 133 14.64 -16.31 18.36
N ILE A 134 13.60 -16.28 17.51
CA ILE A 134 13.12 -17.45 16.78
C ILE A 134 13.97 -17.65 15.52
N LEU A 135 14.29 -16.55 14.84
CA LEU A 135 15.22 -16.53 13.72
C LEU A 135 16.49 -15.74 14.07
N PRO A 136 17.67 -16.20 13.65
CA PRO A 136 18.87 -15.37 13.69
C PRO A 136 18.68 -14.10 12.84
N PRO A 137 19.24 -12.94 13.23
CA PRO A 137 19.10 -11.69 12.46
C PRO A 137 19.49 -11.81 10.97
N ALA A 138 20.49 -12.64 10.64
CA ALA A 138 20.92 -12.88 9.26
C ALA A 138 19.87 -13.61 8.40
N GLN A 139 18.95 -14.34 9.03
CA GLN A 139 17.89 -15.12 8.36
C GLN A 139 16.51 -14.47 8.49
N ALA A 140 16.37 -13.48 9.36
CA ALA A 140 15.13 -12.75 9.59
C ALA A 140 14.88 -11.72 8.48
N ASN A 141 14.52 -12.22 7.29
CA ASN A 141 14.18 -11.40 6.13
C ASN A 141 12.91 -11.93 5.45
N TYR A 142 12.29 -11.08 4.62
CA TYR A 142 11.03 -11.40 3.96
C TYR A 142 11.11 -12.63 3.04
N VAL A 143 12.27 -12.93 2.45
CA VAL A 143 12.44 -14.07 1.53
C VAL A 143 12.26 -15.39 2.28
N ILE A 144 12.92 -15.53 3.43
CA ILE A 144 12.80 -16.71 4.28
C ILE A 144 11.38 -16.84 4.84
N VAL A 145 10.78 -15.73 5.28
CA VAL A 145 9.43 -15.74 5.84
C VAL A 145 8.37 -16.05 4.77
N ARG A 146 8.49 -15.53 3.55
CA ARG A 146 7.62 -15.89 2.41
C ARG A 146 7.68 -17.37 2.09
N ALA A 147 8.89 -17.92 1.99
CA ALA A 147 9.07 -19.34 1.73
C ALA A 147 8.45 -20.21 2.83
N ALA A 148 8.58 -19.80 4.10
CA ALA A 148 7.96 -20.50 5.22
C ALA A 148 6.42 -20.48 5.14
N ALA A 149 5.83 -19.31 4.85
CA ALA A 149 4.38 -19.18 4.68
C ALA A 149 3.86 -20.07 3.54
N ALA A 150 4.43 -19.91 2.33
CA ALA A 150 4.02 -20.66 1.15
C ALA A 150 4.17 -22.17 1.33
N ASN A 151 5.29 -22.63 1.91
CA ASN A 151 5.53 -24.05 2.15
C ASN A 151 4.55 -24.62 3.19
N PHE A 152 4.22 -23.84 4.23
CA PHE A 152 3.26 -24.28 5.24
C PHE A 152 1.85 -24.41 4.65
N ILE A 153 1.41 -23.40 3.87
CA ILE A 153 0.13 -23.42 3.16
C ILE A 153 0.08 -24.64 2.23
N TYR A 154 1.09 -24.83 1.39
CA TYR A 154 1.17 -25.93 0.43
C TYR A 154 1.05 -27.31 1.08
N THR A 155 1.62 -27.49 2.27
CA THR A 155 1.60 -28.77 3.00
C THR A 155 0.35 -29.01 3.84
N HIS A 156 -0.55 -28.02 3.94
CA HIS A 156 -1.80 -28.09 4.72
C HIS A 156 -3.00 -27.57 3.92
N PRO A 157 -3.26 -28.07 2.70
CA PRO A 157 -4.25 -27.48 1.79
C PRO A 157 -5.66 -27.37 2.40
N ASP A 158 -6.12 -28.38 3.13
CA ASP A 158 -7.47 -28.39 3.72
C ASP A 158 -7.74 -27.23 4.70
N ASP A 159 -6.69 -26.73 5.34
CA ASP A 159 -6.78 -25.63 6.31
C ASP A 159 -6.86 -24.25 5.64
N PHE A 160 -6.34 -24.11 4.41
CA PHE A 160 -6.14 -22.82 3.76
C PHE A 160 -7.00 -22.63 2.52
N LEU A 161 -7.19 -23.67 1.71
CA LEU A 161 -7.87 -23.61 0.41
C LEU A 161 -9.26 -22.93 0.48
N PRO A 162 -10.10 -23.13 1.52
CA PRO A 162 -11.38 -22.44 1.66
C PRO A 162 -11.29 -20.90 1.76
N PHE A 163 -10.13 -20.35 2.13
CA PHE A 163 -9.92 -18.92 2.38
C PHE A 163 -9.10 -18.23 1.29
N LEU A 164 -8.63 -18.99 0.29
CA LEU A 164 -7.80 -18.45 -0.78
C LEU A 164 -8.67 -17.88 -1.90
N PRO A 165 -8.31 -16.71 -2.46
CA PRO A 165 -9.05 -16.13 -3.56
C PRO A 165 -8.96 -17.02 -4.81
N SER A 166 -10.10 -17.55 -5.28
CA SER A 166 -10.18 -18.18 -6.60
C SER A 166 -9.76 -17.16 -7.66
N ALA A 167 -8.85 -17.55 -8.56
CA ALA A 167 -8.32 -16.69 -9.63
C ALA A 167 -9.42 -16.10 -10.54
N PHE A 168 -10.62 -16.65 -10.52
CA PHE A 168 -11.75 -16.25 -11.35
C PHE A 168 -13.05 -16.02 -10.55
N GLY A 169 -12.98 -15.97 -9.21
CA GLY A 169 -14.15 -15.93 -8.34
C GLY A 169 -14.87 -17.28 -8.20
N GLU A 170 -15.94 -17.31 -7.42
CA GLU A 170 -16.77 -18.51 -7.19
C GLU A 170 -17.40 -19.05 -8.50
N ASP A 171 -17.71 -18.14 -9.43
CA ASP A 171 -18.32 -18.43 -10.75
C ASP A 171 -17.29 -18.50 -11.90
N GLY A 172 -16.02 -18.62 -11.55
CA GLY A 172 -14.91 -18.49 -12.47
C GLY A 172 -14.62 -19.73 -13.32
N VAL A 173 -14.10 -19.54 -14.54
CA VAL A 173 -13.64 -20.64 -15.41
C VAL A 173 -12.50 -21.39 -14.72
N GLY A 174 -12.76 -22.62 -14.28
CA GLY A 174 -11.81 -23.45 -13.54
C GLY A 174 -12.02 -23.50 -12.03
N ALA A 175 -13.02 -22.81 -11.47
CA ALA A 175 -13.47 -23.11 -10.11
C ALA A 175 -14.09 -24.52 -10.07
N THR A 176 -13.81 -25.30 -9.02
CA THR A 176 -14.50 -26.58 -8.80
C THR A 176 -15.99 -26.33 -8.52
N ASN A 177 -16.82 -27.38 -8.53
CA ASN A 177 -18.28 -27.28 -8.25
C ASN A 177 -18.63 -26.61 -6.91
N ALA A 178 -17.65 -26.36 -6.04
CA ALA A 178 -17.77 -25.67 -4.75
C ALA A 178 -17.13 -24.26 -4.73
N GLY A 179 -16.76 -23.69 -5.88
CA GLY A 179 -16.10 -22.37 -5.97
C GLY A 179 -14.61 -22.36 -5.59
N LEU A 180 -14.05 -23.53 -5.27
CA LEU A 180 -12.69 -23.68 -4.76
C LEU A 180 -11.65 -23.79 -5.88
N MET A 181 -10.43 -23.35 -5.59
CA MET A 181 -9.27 -23.45 -6.48
C MET A 181 -8.94 -24.90 -6.84
N THR A 182 -8.50 -25.13 -8.08
CA THR A 182 -7.89 -26.40 -8.49
C THR A 182 -6.52 -26.60 -7.83
N PRO A 183 -6.00 -27.84 -7.75
CA PRO A 183 -4.65 -28.11 -7.25
C PRO A 183 -3.56 -27.31 -7.98
N GLN A 184 -3.69 -27.12 -9.30
CA GLN A 184 -2.73 -26.34 -10.09
C GLN A 184 -2.77 -24.85 -9.74
N GLN A 185 -3.97 -24.28 -9.56
CA GLN A 185 -4.10 -22.88 -9.13
C GLN A 185 -3.56 -22.68 -7.71
N PHE A 186 -3.79 -23.65 -6.82
CA PHE A 186 -3.27 -23.62 -5.45
C PHE A 186 -1.74 -23.64 -5.41
N GLU A 187 -1.11 -24.51 -6.21
CA GLU A 187 0.35 -24.53 -6.36
C GLU A 187 0.88 -23.20 -6.92
N GLN A 188 0.21 -22.64 -7.93
CA GLN A 188 0.56 -21.34 -8.49
C GLN A 188 0.42 -20.20 -7.48
N TYR A 189 -0.58 -20.25 -6.59
CA TYR A 189 -0.72 -19.29 -5.49
C TYR A 189 0.47 -19.37 -4.54
N CYS A 190 0.85 -20.58 -4.10
CA CYS A 190 1.99 -20.78 -3.22
C CYS A 190 3.30 -20.27 -3.86
N MET A 191 3.51 -20.54 -5.14
CA MET A 191 4.66 -19.99 -5.88
C MET A 191 4.62 -18.46 -5.96
N THR A 192 3.45 -17.87 -6.25
CA THR A 192 3.29 -16.41 -6.32
C THR A 192 3.64 -15.74 -4.98
N ILE A 193 3.15 -16.27 -3.87
CA ILE A 193 3.46 -15.75 -2.52
C ILE A 193 4.95 -15.89 -2.20
N LYS A 194 5.57 -17.01 -2.59
CA LYS A 194 6.98 -17.29 -2.34
C LYS A 194 7.93 -16.40 -3.15
N ASP A 195 7.68 -16.30 -4.46
CA ASP A 195 8.68 -15.84 -5.44
C ASP A 195 8.46 -14.41 -5.93
N THR A 196 7.38 -13.73 -5.51
CA THR A 196 7.03 -12.39 -5.99
C THR A 196 6.77 -11.38 -4.86
N GLY A 197 6.51 -10.12 -5.22
CA GLY A 197 6.05 -9.06 -4.33
C GLY A 197 4.54 -9.07 -4.06
N ALA A 198 3.84 -10.19 -4.30
CA ALA A 198 2.42 -10.32 -3.97
C ALA A 198 2.19 -10.06 -2.48
N TRP A 199 1.16 -9.26 -2.18
CA TRP A 199 0.77 -8.94 -0.81
C TRP A 199 0.25 -10.19 -0.13
N GLY A 200 0.64 -10.40 1.13
CA GLY A 200 0.06 -11.47 1.95
C GLY A 200 -1.06 -10.93 2.84
N GLY A 201 -1.79 -11.83 3.47
CA GLY A 201 -2.87 -11.47 4.39
C GLY A 201 -3.10 -12.52 5.47
N GLU A 202 -4.38 -12.69 5.82
CA GLU A 202 -4.84 -13.60 6.87
C GLU A 202 -4.32 -15.06 6.73
N PRO A 203 -4.36 -15.68 5.53
CA PRO A 203 -3.83 -17.05 5.35
C PRO A 203 -2.33 -17.13 5.65
N GLU A 204 -1.54 -16.18 5.18
CA GLU A 204 -0.09 -16.13 5.43
C GLU A 204 0.21 -15.93 6.91
N ILE A 205 -0.52 -15.06 7.62
CA ILE A 205 -0.31 -14.80 9.05
C ILE A 205 -0.58 -16.07 9.85
N LEU A 206 -1.69 -16.76 9.57
CA LEU A 206 -2.02 -18.02 10.24
C LEU A 206 -0.97 -19.10 9.94
N ALA A 207 -0.54 -19.22 8.67
CA ALA A 207 0.50 -20.16 8.26
C ALA A 207 1.82 -19.90 9.00
N LEU A 208 2.23 -18.64 9.10
CA LEU A 208 3.45 -18.23 9.79
C LEU A 208 3.39 -18.47 11.30
N SER A 209 2.25 -18.16 11.91
CA SER A 209 2.00 -18.48 13.33
C SER A 209 2.24 -19.96 13.60
N ARG A 210 1.63 -20.84 12.80
CA ARG A 210 1.77 -22.30 12.93
C ARG A 210 3.16 -22.81 12.57
N ALA A 211 3.78 -22.30 11.50
CA ALA A 211 5.11 -22.72 11.06
C ALA A 211 6.19 -22.43 12.11
N TYR A 212 6.15 -21.24 12.72
CA TYR A 212 7.12 -20.81 13.74
C TYR A 212 6.67 -21.13 15.17
N LYS A 213 5.46 -21.68 15.35
CA LYS A 213 4.88 -22.03 16.65
C LYS A 213 4.84 -20.84 17.62
N VAL A 214 4.51 -19.65 17.09
CA VAL A 214 4.47 -18.40 17.83
C VAL A 214 3.13 -17.70 17.57
N PRO A 215 2.39 -17.26 18.60
CA PRO A 215 1.21 -16.44 18.38
C PRO A 215 1.58 -15.14 17.67
N ILE A 216 0.79 -14.75 16.67
CA ILE A 216 0.92 -13.46 15.99
C ILE A 216 -0.32 -12.63 16.33
N HIS A 217 -0.10 -11.44 16.87
CA HIS A 217 -1.17 -10.51 17.23
C HIS A 217 -1.12 -9.31 16.28
N VAL A 218 -2.22 -9.08 15.57
CA VAL A 218 -2.38 -7.96 14.64
C VAL A 218 -3.19 -6.87 15.30
N VAL A 219 -2.56 -5.73 15.57
CA VAL A 219 -3.24 -4.52 16.05
C VAL A 219 -3.81 -3.76 14.87
N GLN A 220 -5.08 -3.41 14.90
CA GLN A 220 -5.77 -2.72 13.81
C GLN A 220 -6.75 -1.66 14.35
N GLY A 221 -7.19 -0.74 13.49
CA GLY A 221 -8.19 0.26 13.86
C GLY A 221 -9.62 -0.27 14.00
N GLY A 222 -9.89 -1.45 13.42
CA GLY A 222 -11.19 -2.12 13.48
C GLY A 222 -11.53 -2.75 14.83
N VAL A 223 -12.68 -3.43 14.87
CA VAL A 223 -13.12 -4.27 16.00
C VAL A 223 -13.12 -5.74 15.53
N PRO A 224 -12.42 -6.66 16.21
CA PRO A 224 -11.62 -6.43 17.42
C PRO A 224 -10.33 -5.64 17.14
N ARG A 225 -9.87 -4.87 18.14
CA ARG A 225 -8.63 -4.07 18.04
C ARG A 225 -7.36 -4.92 17.91
N ILE A 226 -7.43 -6.17 18.37
CA ILE A 226 -6.37 -7.16 18.26
C ILE A 226 -6.98 -8.42 17.68
N VAL A 227 -6.45 -8.86 16.53
CA VAL A 227 -6.74 -10.18 15.96
C VAL A 227 -5.61 -11.11 16.38
N GLU A 228 -5.95 -12.26 16.96
CA GLU A 228 -4.97 -13.21 17.48
C GLU A 228 -4.90 -14.48 16.62
N HIS A 229 -3.73 -14.76 16.07
CA HIS A 229 -3.45 -15.97 15.29
C HIS A 229 -2.62 -16.92 16.13
N ASN A 230 -3.26 -17.97 16.63
CA ASN A 230 -2.62 -18.95 17.48
C ASN A 230 -2.11 -20.15 16.68
N PRO A 231 -0.91 -20.69 17.00
CA PRO A 231 -0.32 -21.83 16.30
C PRO A 231 -1.02 -23.17 16.56
N GLY A 232 -2.04 -23.18 17.42
CA GLY A 232 -2.71 -24.36 17.94
C GLY A 232 -3.29 -24.09 19.33
N PRO A 233 -3.59 -25.13 20.13
CA PRO A 233 -4.10 -24.97 21.48
C PRO A 233 -3.16 -24.09 22.33
N PRO A 234 -3.71 -23.29 23.26
CA PRO A 234 -2.95 -22.28 23.97
C PRO A 234 -1.75 -22.91 24.69
N PRO A 235 -0.54 -22.34 24.54
CA PRO A 235 0.62 -22.83 25.26
C PRO A 235 0.38 -22.75 26.77
N ARG A 236 0.90 -23.73 27.53
CA ARG A 236 0.74 -23.82 29.00
C ARG A 236 1.41 -22.67 29.78
N PHE A 237 2.10 -21.76 29.08
CA PHE A 237 2.77 -20.59 29.63
C PHE A 237 2.45 -19.37 28.75
N PHE A 238 2.60 -18.17 29.32
CA PHE A 238 2.57 -16.91 28.56
C PHE A 238 3.67 -16.92 27.49
N ALA A 239 3.35 -17.41 26.30
CA ALA A 239 4.27 -17.39 25.17
C ALA A 239 4.47 -15.94 24.73
N LYS A 240 5.71 -15.57 24.42
CA LYS A 240 5.98 -14.30 23.76
C LYS A 240 5.26 -14.33 22.41
N ALA A 241 4.41 -13.35 22.16
CA ALA A 241 3.71 -13.18 20.88
C ALA A 241 4.46 -12.19 19.99
N ALA A 242 4.52 -12.50 18.69
CA ALA A 242 4.90 -11.53 17.67
C ALA A 242 3.76 -10.52 17.53
N ARG A 243 4.09 -9.23 17.46
CA ARG A 243 3.10 -8.15 17.35
C ARG A 243 3.37 -7.31 16.12
N ILE A 244 2.36 -7.18 15.28
CA ILE A 244 2.37 -6.31 14.10
C ILE A 244 1.16 -5.39 14.15
N SER A 245 1.20 -4.30 13.38
CA SER A 245 0.05 -3.42 13.18
C SER A 245 -0.36 -3.44 11.72
N TYR A 246 -1.67 -3.39 11.48
CA TYR A 246 -2.30 -3.37 10.18
C TYR A 246 -2.96 -2.00 9.97
N HIS A 247 -2.65 -1.39 8.83
CA HIS A 247 -3.06 -0.04 8.47
C HIS A 247 -3.71 -0.08 7.09
N ARG A 248 -4.98 0.29 6.99
CA ARG A 248 -5.73 0.27 5.74
C ARG A 248 -5.66 1.60 4.99
N ARG A 249 -5.51 2.71 5.71
CA ARG A 249 -5.61 4.07 5.16
C ARG A 249 -4.35 4.93 5.33
N MET A 250 -3.31 4.43 6.02
CA MET A 250 -2.12 5.20 6.40
C MET A 250 -1.25 5.63 5.21
N TYR A 251 -1.16 4.80 4.17
CA TYR A 251 -0.45 5.12 2.93
C TYR A 251 -1.49 5.12 1.81
N GLY A 252 -1.63 6.20 1.04
CA GLY A 252 -2.65 6.32 -0.04
C GLY A 252 -2.64 5.21 -1.12
N LEU A 253 -1.75 4.21 -0.99
CA LEU A 253 -1.59 3.03 -1.81
C LEU A 253 -2.34 1.79 -1.29
N GLY A 254 -2.94 1.82 -0.09
CA GLY A 254 -3.75 0.72 0.45
C GLY A 254 -3.21 0.11 1.74
N GLU A 255 -3.36 -1.21 1.86
CA GLU A 255 -3.07 -1.99 3.06
C GLU A 255 -1.56 -2.07 3.36
N HIS A 256 -1.18 -1.91 4.63
CA HIS A 256 0.21 -1.94 5.06
C HIS A 256 0.39 -2.56 6.45
N TYR A 257 1.54 -3.20 6.66
CA TYR A 257 1.92 -3.79 7.94
C TYR A 257 3.21 -3.19 8.49
N ASN A 258 3.19 -2.86 9.77
CA ASN A 258 4.38 -2.44 10.52
C ASN A 258 4.66 -3.39 11.69
N SER A 259 5.92 -3.47 12.11
CA SER A 259 6.32 -4.23 13.30
C SER A 259 5.99 -3.44 14.58
N LEU A 260 5.66 -4.11 15.69
CA LEU A 260 5.45 -3.47 16.98
C LEU A 260 6.54 -3.86 17.98
N ARG A 261 7.40 -2.92 18.35
CA ARG A 261 8.52 -3.15 19.26
C ARG A 261 8.22 -2.62 20.66
N PRO A 262 8.77 -3.21 21.74
CA PRO A 262 8.62 -2.67 23.09
C PRO A 262 9.04 -1.19 23.16
N LYS A 263 8.27 -0.37 23.88
CA LYS A 263 8.73 0.98 24.24
C LYS A 263 9.91 0.84 25.18
N ASN A 264 11.03 1.46 24.85
CA ASN A 264 12.20 1.49 25.72
C ASN A 264 11.80 2.00 27.12
N ALA A 265 12.39 1.44 28.19
CA ALA A 265 12.06 1.80 29.57
C ALA A 265 12.22 3.32 29.84
N ILE A 266 13.14 3.98 29.12
CA ILE A 266 13.36 5.43 29.17
C ILE A 266 12.14 6.20 28.64
N SER A 267 11.50 5.74 27.57
CA SER A 267 10.31 6.36 26.97
C SER A 267 9.08 6.23 27.86
N GLN A 268 8.97 5.15 28.64
CA GLN A 268 7.88 4.97 29.61
C GLN A 268 8.00 5.92 30.80
N VAL A 269 9.23 6.19 31.27
CA VAL A 269 9.47 7.15 32.35
C VAL A 269 9.22 8.58 31.88
N ALA A 270 9.68 8.94 30.68
CA ALA A 270 9.43 10.27 30.09
C ALA A 270 7.92 10.56 29.92
N GLY A 271 7.14 9.59 29.42
CA GLY A 271 5.69 9.75 29.27
C GLY A 271 4.94 9.89 30.59
N LYS A 272 5.33 9.13 31.62
CA LYS A 272 4.74 9.24 32.98
C LYS A 272 5.08 10.56 33.66
N ILE A 273 6.27 11.10 33.42
CA ILE A 273 6.68 12.41 33.90
C ILE A 273 5.81 13.48 33.24
N GLN A 274 5.68 13.46 31.91
CA GLN A 274 4.86 14.44 31.18
C GLN A 274 3.38 14.43 31.58
N SER A 275 2.79 13.25 31.80
CA SER A 275 1.39 13.14 32.27
C SER A 275 1.18 13.54 33.73
N ALA A 276 2.24 13.58 34.54
CA ALA A 276 2.18 14.04 35.93
C ALA A 276 2.32 15.56 36.06
N PHE A 277 2.71 16.25 34.97
CA PHE A 277 2.92 17.69 34.91
C PHE A 277 1.94 18.42 33.96
N SER A 278 0.89 17.74 33.47
CA SER A 278 -0.24 18.30 32.72
C SER A 278 -1.53 18.04 33.48
#